data_AF-A0A1Q7PB45-F1
#
_entry.id   AF-A0A1Q7PB45-F1
#
_cell.length_a   1.000
_cell.length_b   1.000
_cell.length_c   1.000
_cell.angle_alpha   90.00
_cell.angle_beta   90.00
_cell.angle_gamma   90.00
#
_symmetry.space_group_name_H-M   'P 1'
#
loop_
_entity.id
_entity.type
_entity.pdbx_description
1 polymer ?
#
loop_
_entity_poly.entity_id
_entity_poly.type
_entity_poly.pdbx_seq_one_letter_code
_entity_poly.pdbx_strand_id
1 'polypeptide(L)'
;MNSDRLIQDAKDSCLALVRAGYQPPLRQPIRVVGERGLPAIEAYLYLTRTAGYISDYDSFVGGKLAHVMCGGRVPYGTSVTEEYLHELEREAFLSLAGQPKTQERMRYILQTGKPLKN
;
A
#
# COMPACT_ATOMS: atom_id res chain seq x y z
N MET A 1 -25.13 17.17 -3.19
CA MET A 1 -23.80 17.66 -2.74
C MET A 1 -23.33 18.69 -3.76
N ASN A 2 -22.95 19.89 -3.32
CA ASN A 2 -22.47 20.94 -4.21
C ASN A 2 -20.94 20.85 -4.28
N SER A 3 -20.40 20.38 -5.42
CA SER A 3 -18.96 20.14 -5.61
C SER A 3 -18.12 21.40 -5.35
N ASP A 4 -18.68 22.57 -5.59
CA ASP A 4 -18.01 23.87 -5.43
C ASP A 4 -17.72 24.21 -3.96
N ARG A 5 -18.43 23.59 -3.00
CA ARG A 5 -18.25 23.84 -1.56
C ARG A 5 -17.35 22.82 -0.85
N LEU A 6 -17.02 21.70 -1.48
CA LEU A 6 -16.25 20.62 -0.84
C LEU A 6 -14.90 21.09 -0.30
N ILE A 7 -14.19 21.94 -1.05
CA ILE A 7 -12.88 22.48 -0.64
C ILE A 7 -13.05 23.43 0.56
N GLN A 8 -14.09 24.26 0.53
CA GLN A 8 -14.37 25.22 1.59
C GLN A 8 -14.77 24.50 2.89
N ASP A 9 -15.67 23.52 2.80
CA ASP A 9 -16.12 22.73 3.94
C ASP A 9 -14.96 21.92 4.55
N ALA A 10 -14.06 21.36 3.72
CA ALA A 10 -12.85 20.67 4.18
C ALA A 10 -11.88 21.63 4.90
N LYS A 11 -11.67 22.84 4.36
CA LYS A 11 -10.85 23.88 4.98
C LYS A 11 -11.42 24.29 6.33
N ASP A 12 -12.72 24.56 6.40
CA ASP A 12 -13.38 24.98 7.63
C ASP A 12 -13.32 23.89 8.71
N SER A 13 -13.42 22.62 8.30
CA SER A 13 -13.24 21.46 9.18
C SER A 13 -11.82 21.38 9.75
N CYS A 14 -10.79 21.54 8.92
CA CYS A 14 -9.39 21.58 9.37
C CYS A 14 -9.13 22.75 10.33
N LEU A 15 -9.65 23.95 10.03
CA LEU A 15 -9.53 25.11 10.91
C LEU A 15 -10.28 24.91 12.23
N ALA A 16 -11.43 24.24 12.22
CA ALA A 16 -12.15 23.88 13.43
C ALA A 16 -11.32 22.96 14.34
N LEU A 17 -10.62 21.95 13.78
CA LEU A 17 -9.70 21.09 14.54
C LEU A 17 -8.57 21.88 15.18
N VAL A 18 -7.97 22.82 14.44
CA VAL A 18 -6.90 23.69 14.96
C VAL A 18 -7.43 24.57 16.09
N ARG A 19 -8.61 25.20 15.91
CA ARG A 19 -9.26 26.03 16.94
C ARG A 19 -9.65 25.24 18.18
N ALA A 20 -10.01 23.96 18.01
CA ALA A 20 -10.28 23.03 19.10
C ALA A 20 -9.00 22.55 19.82
N GLY A 21 -7.82 23.00 19.40
CA GLY A 21 -6.55 22.64 20.03
C GLY A 21 -6.07 21.23 19.69
N TYR A 22 -6.46 20.68 18.54
CA TYR A 22 -6.01 19.37 18.10
C TYR A 22 -4.48 19.27 18.09
N GLN A 23 -3.94 18.25 18.76
CA GLN A 23 -2.55 17.86 18.66
C GLN A 23 -2.45 16.50 17.99
N PRO A 24 -1.53 16.32 17.03
CA PRO A 24 -1.33 15.02 16.42
C PRO A 24 -0.87 14.00 17.47
N PRO A 25 -1.30 12.74 17.37
CA PRO A 25 -0.85 11.70 18.28
C PRO A 25 0.67 11.50 18.17
N LEU A 26 1.30 11.14 19.29
CA LEU A 26 2.71 10.78 19.30
C LEU A 26 2.92 9.55 18.41
N ARG A 27 3.92 9.63 17.52
CA ARG A 27 4.30 8.49 16.68
C ARG A 27 4.80 7.36 17.57
N GLN A 28 4.18 6.20 17.43
CA GLN A 28 4.57 4.99 18.15
C GLN A 28 5.38 4.07 17.23
N PRO A 29 6.41 3.39 17.76
CA PRO A 29 7.12 2.39 17.00
C PRO A 29 6.19 1.24 16.62
N ILE A 30 6.29 0.79 15.38
CA ILE A 30 5.48 -0.29 14.82
C ILE A 30 6.30 -1.58 14.85
N ARG A 31 5.78 -2.61 15.49
CA ARG A 31 6.44 -3.92 15.52
C ARG A 31 6.12 -4.69 14.24
N VAL A 32 7.15 -5.10 13.51
CA VAL A 32 7.00 -5.81 12.25
C VAL A 32 7.37 -7.28 12.37
N VAL A 33 6.80 -8.10 11.50
CA VAL A 33 7.08 -9.53 11.42
C VAL A 33 8.50 -9.78 10.87
N GLY A 34 9.03 -8.86 10.05
CA GLY A 34 10.34 -9.01 9.44
C GLY A 34 10.41 -10.17 8.47
N GLU A 35 11.64 -10.59 8.15
CA GLU A 35 11.91 -11.62 7.14
C GLU A 35 11.24 -12.97 7.40
N ARG A 36 10.93 -13.29 8.66
CA ARG A 36 10.27 -14.56 9.01
C ARG A 36 8.85 -14.68 8.46
N GLY A 37 8.18 -13.56 8.17
CA GLY A 37 6.81 -13.57 7.63
C GLY A 37 6.75 -13.80 6.12
N LEU A 38 7.83 -13.45 5.41
CA LEU A 38 7.84 -13.42 3.95
C LEU A 38 7.63 -14.81 3.31
N PRO A 39 8.29 -15.90 3.75
CA PRO A 39 8.14 -17.21 3.14
C PRO A 39 6.71 -17.76 3.17
N ALA A 40 5.96 -17.45 4.22
CA ALA A 40 4.57 -17.89 4.34
C ALA A 40 3.68 -17.24 3.27
N ILE A 41 3.89 -15.94 3.00
CA ILE A 41 3.15 -15.21 1.98
C ILE A 41 3.59 -15.66 0.58
N GLU A 42 4.89 -15.87 0.36
CA GLU A 42 5.41 -16.38 -0.91
C GLU A 42 4.84 -17.77 -1.25
N ALA A 43 4.74 -18.66 -0.26
CA ALA A 43 4.11 -19.96 -0.42
C ALA A 43 2.62 -19.82 -0.80
N TYR A 44 1.90 -18.90 -0.16
CA TYR A 44 0.50 -18.62 -0.50
C TYR A 44 0.34 -18.08 -1.92
N LEU A 45 1.19 -17.14 -2.34
CA LEU A 45 1.20 -16.60 -3.71
C LEU A 45 1.52 -17.70 -4.73
N TYR A 46 2.47 -18.58 -4.42
CA TYR A 46 2.80 -19.70 -5.28
C TYR A 46 1.62 -20.66 -5.45
N LEU A 47 0.96 -21.05 -4.36
CA LEU A 47 -0.19 -21.95 -4.39
C LEU A 47 -1.36 -21.34 -5.17
N THR A 48 -1.70 -20.08 -4.89
CA THR A 48 -2.81 -19.38 -5.56
C THR A 48 -2.55 -19.15 -7.05
N ARG A 49 -1.30 -18.87 -7.43
CA ARG A 49 -0.86 -18.77 -8.83
C ARG A 49 -0.97 -20.12 -9.53
N THR A 50 -0.48 -21.18 -8.89
CA THR A 50 -0.48 -22.54 -9.47
C THR A 50 -1.91 -23.08 -9.62
N ALA A 51 -2.80 -22.72 -8.71
CA ALA A 51 -4.23 -23.03 -8.80
C ALA A 51 -4.99 -22.15 -9.82
N GLY A 52 -4.32 -21.21 -10.50
CA GLY A 52 -4.91 -20.36 -11.53
C GLY A 52 -5.81 -19.23 -11.02
N TYR A 53 -5.79 -18.94 -9.71
CA TYR A 53 -6.60 -17.85 -9.13
C TYR A 53 -6.03 -16.46 -9.42
N ILE A 54 -4.71 -16.36 -9.56
CA ILE A 54 -3.98 -15.12 -9.79
C ILE A 54 -3.03 -15.29 -10.98
N SER A 55 -2.77 -14.20 -11.72
CA SER A 55 -1.78 -14.21 -12.80
C SER A 55 -0.34 -14.20 -12.26
N ASP A 56 0.64 -14.47 -13.13
CA ASP A 56 2.05 -14.28 -12.78
C ASP A 56 2.35 -12.85 -12.32
N TYR A 57 1.68 -11.87 -12.93
CA TYR A 57 1.87 -10.48 -12.57
C TYR A 57 1.21 -10.11 -11.24
N ASP A 58 0.07 -10.71 -10.91
CA ASP A 58 -0.53 -10.59 -9.58
C ASP A 58 0.41 -11.15 -8.50
N SER A 59 1.06 -12.29 -8.77
CA SER A 59 2.07 -12.85 -7.86
C SER A 59 3.28 -11.93 -7.71
N PHE A 60 3.73 -11.28 -8.79
CA PHE A 60 4.82 -10.30 -8.74
C PHE A 60 4.46 -9.06 -7.89
N VAL A 61 3.28 -8.49 -8.09
CA VAL A 61 2.77 -7.37 -7.28
C VAL A 61 2.59 -7.79 -5.82
N GLY A 62 2.04 -8.99 -5.59
CA GLY A 62 1.84 -9.56 -4.26
C GLY A 62 3.16 -9.73 -3.50
N GLY A 63 4.25 -10.10 -4.17
CA GLY A 63 5.57 -10.20 -3.54
C GLY A 63 6.10 -8.84 -3.06
N LYS A 64 5.90 -7.77 -3.85
CA LYS A 64 6.23 -6.40 -3.43
C LYS A 64 5.40 -5.96 -2.22
N LEU A 65 4.10 -6.25 -2.23
CA LEU A 65 3.23 -5.96 -1.10
C LEU A 65 3.65 -6.74 0.16
N ALA A 66 3.98 -8.02 0.02
CA ALA A 66 4.45 -8.87 1.12
C ALA A 66 5.71 -8.29 1.77
N HIS A 67 6.66 -7.81 0.96
CA HIS A 67 7.87 -7.16 1.46
C HIS A 67 7.56 -5.94 2.34
N VAL A 68 6.66 -5.07 1.89
CA VAL A 68 6.23 -3.88 2.65
C VAL A 68 5.51 -4.27 3.95
N MET A 69 4.55 -5.20 3.87
CA MET A 69 3.78 -5.64 5.05
C MET A 69 4.64 -6.34 6.11
N CYS A 70 5.71 -7.02 5.69
CA CYS A 70 6.68 -7.60 6.62
C CYS A 70 7.66 -6.57 7.21
N GLY A 71 7.60 -5.29 6.81
CA GLY A 71 8.54 -4.27 7.25
C GLY A 71 9.92 -4.43 6.60
N GLY A 72 9.99 -5.01 5.41
CA GLY A 72 11.22 -5.18 4.66
C GLY A 72 12.09 -6.35 5.13
N ARG A 73 13.40 -6.24 4.92
CA ARG A 73 14.41 -7.24 5.29
C ARG A 73 15.00 -6.96 6.67
N VAL A 74 14.12 -6.94 7.68
CA VAL A 74 14.51 -6.74 9.08
C VAL A 74 14.32 -8.02 9.89
N PRO A 75 15.08 -8.22 10.99
CA PRO A 75 14.86 -9.34 11.89
C PRO A 75 13.45 -9.36 12.48
N TYR A 76 12.97 -10.55 12.82
CA TYR A 76 11.64 -10.73 13.41
C TYR A 76 11.49 -9.95 14.72
N GLY A 77 10.36 -9.25 14.86
CA GLY A 77 10.01 -8.53 16.08
C GLY A 77 10.74 -7.20 16.26
N THR A 78 11.44 -6.73 15.22
CA THR A 78 12.01 -5.39 15.17
C THR A 78 10.91 -4.34 15.25
N SER A 79 11.18 -3.25 15.94
CA SER A 79 10.34 -2.06 15.98
C SER A 79 10.88 -1.03 15.00
N VAL A 80 10.04 -0.58 14.08
CA VAL A 80 10.37 0.42 13.05
C VAL A 80 9.54 1.68 13.24
N THR A 81 9.95 2.78 12.61
CA THR A 81 9.17 4.02 12.59
C THR A 81 8.14 3.99 11.47
N GLU A 82 7.13 4.86 11.57
CA GLU A 82 6.13 5.06 10.51
C GLU A 82 6.80 5.55 9.22
N GLU A 83 7.78 6.45 9.33
CA GLU A 83 8.54 6.98 8.19
C GLU A 83 9.26 5.88 7.42
N TYR A 84 9.83 4.88 8.13
CA TYR A 84 10.47 3.74 7.50
C TYR A 84 9.49 2.93 6.63
N LEU A 85 8.28 2.67 7.14
CA LEU A 85 7.26 1.96 6.37
C LEU A 85 6.77 2.79 5.17
N HIS A 86 6.59 4.10 5.34
CA HIS A 86 6.24 4.99 4.22
C HIS A 86 7.31 5.01 3.13
N GLU A 87 8.60 4.92 3.49
CA GLU A 87 9.68 4.83 2.52
C GLU A 87 9.64 3.52 1.74
N LEU A 88 9.39 2.39 2.42
CA LEU A 88 9.19 1.09 1.77
C LEU A 88 7.97 1.09 0.84
N GLU A 89 6.85 1.64 1.28
CA GLU A 89 5.64 1.80 0.47
C GLU A 89 5.90 2.64 -0.77
N ARG A 90 6.60 3.77 -0.61
CA ARG A 90 6.94 4.67 -1.71
C ARG A 90 7.83 3.99 -2.73
N GLU A 91 8.87 3.27 -2.31
CA GLU A 91 9.74 2.52 -3.22
C GLU A 91 8.94 1.47 -3.98
N ALA A 92 8.17 0.63 -3.27
CA ALA A 92 7.40 -0.44 -3.88
C ALA A 92 6.36 0.11 -4.87
N PHE A 93 5.67 1.19 -4.50
CA PHE A 93 4.68 1.84 -5.35
C PHE A 93 5.32 2.42 -6.62
N LEU A 94 6.40 3.20 -6.49
CA LEU A 94 7.08 3.80 -7.64
C LEU A 94 7.66 2.72 -8.57
N SER A 95 8.25 1.67 -7.99
CA SER A 95 8.75 0.51 -8.72
C SER A 95 7.65 -0.16 -9.55
N LEU A 96 6.47 -0.36 -8.96
CA LEU A 96 5.31 -0.95 -9.65
C LEU A 96 4.68 0.00 -10.67
N ALA A 97 4.61 1.31 -10.39
CA ALA A 97 4.08 2.30 -11.32
C ALA A 97 4.92 2.42 -12.60
N GLY A 98 6.22 2.15 -12.51
CA GLY A 98 7.14 2.06 -13.65
C GLY A 98 6.92 0.84 -14.55
N GLN A 99 6.12 -0.15 -14.13
CA GLN A 99 5.91 -1.37 -14.91
C GLN A 99 4.84 -1.19 -15.99
N PRO A 100 5.10 -1.64 -17.24
CA PRO A 100 4.13 -1.54 -18.33
C PRO A 100 2.77 -2.18 -18.01
N LYS A 101 2.78 -3.38 -17.42
CA LYS A 101 1.55 -4.09 -17.03
C LYS A 101 0.74 -3.33 -15.98
N THR A 102 1.36 -2.63 -15.04
CA THR A 102 0.65 -1.76 -14.07
C THR A 102 -0.01 -0.59 -14.80
N GLN A 103 0.69 0.05 -15.73
CA GLN A 103 0.16 1.18 -16.50
C GLN A 103 -1.01 0.76 -17.40
N GLU A 104 -0.93 -0.42 -18.02
CA GLU A 104 -2.03 -1.02 -18.77
C GLU A 104 -3.25 -1.26 -17.89
N ARG A 105 -3.06 -1.87 -16.71
CA ARG A 105 -4.14 -2.10 -15.74
C ARG A 105 -4.80 -0.80 -15.30
N MET A 106 -4.01 0.22 -14.94
CA MET A 106 -4.52 1.53 -14.55
C MET A 106 -5.34 2.17 -15.68
N ARG A 107 -4.80 2.17 -16.91
CA ARG A 107 -5.50 2.71 -18.08
C ARG A 107 -6.82 1.99 -18.36
N TYR A 108 -6.80 0.65 -18.32
CA TYR A 108 -7.98 -0.16 -18.57
C TYR A 108 -9.05 0.07 -17.51
N ILE A 109 -8.68 0.15 -16.23
CA ILE A 109 -9.60 0.46 -15.13
C ILE A 109 -10.21 1.85 -15.32
N LEU A 110 -9.41 2.86 -15.63
CA LEU A 110 -9.89 4.23 -15.84
C LEU A 110 -10.84 4.35 -17.04
N GLN A 111 -10.63 3.56 -18.09
CA GLN A 111 -11.44 3.60 -19.30
C GLN A 111 -12.72 2.76 -19.20
N THR A 112 -12.65 1.59 -18.58
CA THR A 112 -13.73 0.58 -18.62
C THR A 112 -14.44 0.40 -17.29
N GLY A 113 -13.87 0.89 -16.19
CA GLY A 113 -14.33 0.62 -14.83
C GLY A 113 -14.10 -0.83 -14.37
N LYS A 114 -13.47 -1.69 -15.19
CA LYS A 114 -13.25 -3.11 -14.90
C LYS A 114 -11.76 -3.41 -14.71
N PRO A 115 -11.40 -4.38 -13.87
CA PRO A 115 -10.01 -4.80 -13.72
C PRO A 115 -9.50 -5.54 -14.97
N LEU A 116 -8.27 -5.23 -15.39
CA LEU A 116 -7.55 -6.01 -16.39
C LEU A 116 -6.74 -7.11 -15.70
N LYS A 117 -6.89 -8.36 -16.16
CA LYS A 117 -6.08 -9.50 -15.72
C LYS A 117 -5.06 -9.84 -16.81
N ASN A 118 -3.81 -9.43 -16.60
CA ASN A 118 -2.64 -9.70 -17.46
C ASN A 118 -1.42 -10.10 -16.61
#